data_AF-A0A087UTU5-F1
#
_entry.id   AF-A0A087UTU5-F1
#
_cell.length_a   1.000
_cell.length_b   1.000
_cell.length_c   1.000
_cell.angle_alpha   90.00
_cell.angle_beta   90.00
_cell.angle_gamma   90.00
#
_symmetry.space_group_name_H-M   'P 1'
#
loop_
_entity.id
_entity.type
_entity.pdbx_description
1 polymer ?
#
loop_
_entity_poly.entity_id
_entity_poly.type
_entity_poly.pdbx_seq_one_letter_code
_entity_poly.pdbx_strand_id
1 'polypeptide(L)'
;MKLPASVGQKKAKAIEQLLKELDIEPNPIPTEDICTHFNELRSDMVLLYELKLALANYEFELQTLRHQTEALMPEKIKEEPTSLTSMNQSGGKGE
;
A
#
# COMPACT_ATOMS: atom_id res chain seq x y z
N MET A 1 -21.47 -3.54 -12.36
CA MET A 1 -20.09 -4.05 -12.51
C MET A 1 -19.73 -4.84 -11.25
N LYS A 2 -19.24 -6.09 -11.33
CA LYS A 2 -18.83 -6.90 -10.16
C LYS A 2 -17.32 -7.14 -10.19
N LEU A 3 -16.67 -7.00 -9.05
CA LEU A 3 -15.27 -7.45 -8.90
C LEU A 3 -15.24 -8.98 -8.94
N PRO A 4 -14.17 -9.60 -9.46
CA PRO A 4 -14.00 -11.04 -9.41
C PRO A 4 -14.09 -11.56 -7.97
N ALA A 5 -14.61 -12.76 -7.77
CA ALA A 5 -14.73 -13.39 -6.45
C ALA A 5 -13.36 -13.59 -5.74
N SER A 6 -12.25 -13.51 -6.49
CA SER A 6 -10.89 -13.52 -5.96
C SER A 6 -10.51 -12.24 -5.18
N VAL A 7 -11.26 -11.14 -5.35
CA VAL A 7 -11.07 -9.90 -4.60
C VAL A 7 -11.82 -9.98 -3.29
N GLY A 8 -11.15 -10.45 -2.23
CA GLY A 8 -11.72 -10.54 -0.89
C GLY A 8 -12.16 -9.19 -0.30
N GLN A 9 -12.97 -9.22 0.76
CA GLN A 9 -13.59 -8.02 1.38
C GLN A 9 -12.59 -6.91 1.75
N LYS A 10 -11.38 -7.26 2.22
CA LYS A 10 -10.34 -6.27 2.54
C LYS A 10 -9.86 -5.51 1.30
N LYS A 11 -9.63 -6.22 0.19
CA LYS A 11 -9.21 -5.61 -1.08
C LYS A 11 -10.32 -4.73 -1.65
N ALA A 12 -11.59 -5.17 -1.57
CA ALA A 12 -12.73 -4.37 -2.00
C ALA A 12 -12.81 -3.01 -1.27
N LYS A 13 -12.66 -3.01 0.07
CA LYS A 13 -12.62 -1.76 0.84
C LYS A 13 -11.43 -0.86 0.50
N ALA A 14 -10.27 -1.45 0.21
CA ALA A 14 -9.10 -0.68 -0.20
C ALA A 14 -9.32 0.02 -1.55
N ILE A 15 -10.00 -0.65 -2.49
CA ILE A 15 -10.38 -0.06 -3.78
C ILE A 15 -11.38 1.08 -3.59
N GLU A 16 -12.41 0.90 -2.75
CA GLU A 16 -13.37 1.97 -2.42
C GLU A 16 -12.69 3.21 -1.85
N GLN A 17 -11.71 3.01 -0.96
CA GLN A 17 -10.93 4.09 -0.39
C GLN A 17 -10.06 4.80 -1.44
N LEU A 18 -9.40 4.05 -2.32
CA LEU A 18 -8.60 4.62 -3.41
C LEU A 18 -9.48 5.39 -4.43
N LEU A 19 -10.68 4.91 -4.72
CA LEU A 19 -11.64 5.63 -5.58
C LEU A 19 -12.03 6.96 -4.96
N LYS A 20 -12.27 6.97 -3.64
CA LYS A 20 -12.55 8.20 -2.88
C LYS A 20 -11.37 9.18 -2.88
N GLU A 21 -10.14 8.69 -2.77
CA GLU A 21 -8.93 9.53 -2.84
C GLU A 21 -8.72 10.18 -4.21
N LEU A 22 -9.15 9.52 -5.27
CA LEU A 22 -9.09 10.02 -6.65
C LEU A 22 -10.33 10.83 -7.05
N ASP A 23 -11.29 11.03 -6.13
CA ASP A 23 -12.58 11.68 -6.39
C ASP A 23 -13.39 11.02 -7.54
N ILE A 24 -13.31 9.68 -7.64
CA ILE A 24 -14.00 8.89 -8.65
C ILE A 24 -15.27 8.30 -8.06
N GLU A 25 -16.41 8.52 -8.73
CA GLU A 25 -17.68 7.93 -8.33
C GLU A 25 -17.60 6.39 -8.36
N PRO A 26 -17.96 5.69 -7.26
CA PRO A 26 -17.84 4.23 -7.19
C PRO A 26 -18.88 3.48 -8.04
N ASN A 27 -19.97 4.16 -8.43
CA ASN A 27 -21.05 3.61 -9.24
C ASN A 27 -21.31 4.51 -10.46
N PRO A 28 -20.35 4.64 -11.39
CA PRO A 28 -20.55 5.50 -12.54
C PRO A 28 -21.61 4.90 -13.47
N ILE A 29 -22.21 5.74 -14.31
CA ILE A 29 -23.22 5.32 -15.29
C ILE A 29 -22.64 4.19 -16.17
N PRO A 30 -23.31 3.03 -16.29
CA PRO A 30 -22.74 1.85 -16.93
C PRO A 30 -22.86 1.94 -18.46
N THR A 31 -22.19 2.90 -19.08
CA THR A 31 -21.95 2.87 -20.53
C THR A 31 -20.83 1.87 -20.85
N GLU A 32 -20.76 1.38 -22.08
CA GLU A 32 -19.76 0.38 -22.48
C GLU A 32 -18.32 0.90 -22.27
N ASP A 33 -18.05 2.13 -22.71
CA ASP A 33 -16.76 2.78 -22.52
C ASP A 33 -16.42 2.95 -21.04
N ILE A 34 -17.36 3.45 -20.22
CA ILE A 34 -17.14 3.63 -18.79
C ILE A 34 -16.87 2.30 -18.10
N CYS A 35 -17.62 1.25 -18.45
CA CYS A 35 -17.42 -0.08 -17.88
C CYS A 35 -16.01 -0.61 -18.17
N THR A 36 -15.52 -0.43 -19.40
CA THR A 36 -14.18 -0.88 -19.80
C THR A 36 -13.10 -0.14 -19.00
N HIS A 37 -13.08 1.19 -19.05
CA HIS A 37 -12.07 1.99 -18.35
C HIS A 37 -12.13 1.81 -16.83
N PHE A 38 -13.35 1.71 -16.26
CA PHE A 38 -13.52 1.50 -14.82
C PHE A 38 -13.09 0.10 -14.37
N ASN A 39 -13.21 -0.91 -15.23
CA ASN A 39 -12.70 -2.26 -14.95
C ASN A 39 -11.17 -2.31 -15.00
N GLU A 40 -10.57 -1.64 -15.98
CA GLU A 40 -9.11 -1.50 -16.09
C GLU A 40 -8.53 -0.79 -14.87
N LEU A 41 -9.08 0.39 -14.53
CA LEU A 41 -8.69 1.14 -13.35
C LEU A 41 -8.78 0.30 -12.06
N ARG A 42 -9.87 -0.43 -11.86
CA ARG A 42 -10.01 -1.29 -10.67
C ARG A 42 -9.00 -2.44 -10.65
N SER A 43 -8.62 -2.96 -11.80
CA SER A 43 -7.57 -3.98 -11.91
C SER A 43 -6.21 -3.42 -11.52
N ASP A 44 -5.88 -2.21 -11.97
CA ASP A 44 -4.66 -1.50 -11.59
C ASP A 44 -4.64 -1.16 -10.09
N MET A 45 -5.77 -0.75 -9.52
CA MET A 45 -5.90 -0.49 -8.08
C MET A 45 -5.67 -1.76 -7.24
N VAL A 46 -6.13 -2.92 -7.71
CA VAL A 46 -5.86 -4.22 -7.07
C VAL A 46 -4.36 -4.50 -7.08
N LEU A 47 -3.72 -4.35 -8.24
CA LEU A 47 -2.27 -4.56 -8.37
C LEU A 47 -1.47 -3.62 -7.46
N LEU A 48 -1.83 -2.33 -7.45
CA LEU A 48 -1.21 -1.34 -6.57
C LEU A 48 -1.32 -1.73 -5.09
N TYR A 49 -2.50 -2.21 -4.67
CA TYR A 49 -2.70 -2.66 -3.29
C TYR A 49 -1.80 -3.86 -2.95
N GLU A 50 -1.66 -4.83 -3.86
CA GLU A 50 -0.78 -5.99 -3.67
C GLU A 50 0.68 -5.60 -3.58
N LEU A 51 1.13 -4.66 -4.41
CA LEU A 51 2.49 -4.13 -4.37
C LEU A 51 2.78 -3.39 -3.06
N LYS A 52 1.85 -2.54 -2.59
CA LYS A 52 1.97 -1.87 -1.29
C LYS A 52 2.08 -2.86 -0.14
N LEU A 53 1.31 -3.94 -0.18
CA LEU A 53 1.38 -5.00 0.83
C LEU A 53 2.73 -5.73 0.79
N ALA A 54 3.22 -6.08 -0.40
CA ALA A 54 4.52 -6.73 -0.57
C ALA A 54 5.66 -5.82 -0.06
N LEU A 55 5.63 -4.54 -0.40
CA LEU A 55 6.61 -3.56 0.09
C LEU A 55 6.64 -3.50 1.62
N ALA A 56 5.47 -3.36 2.26
CA ALA A 56 5.38 -3.29 3.72
C ALA A 56 5.93 -4.57 4.40
N ASN A 57 5.71 -5.75 3.80
CA ASN A 57 6.30 -6.99 4.29
C ASN A 57 7.82 -6.98 4.20
N TYR A 58 8.38 -6.54 3.07
CA TYR A 58 9.83 -6.46 2.90
C TYR A 58 10.48 -5.42 3.82
N GLU A 59 9.83 -4.28 4.05
CA GLU A 59 10.27 -3.30 5.04
C GLU A 59 10.32 -3.91 6.44
N PHE A 60 9.29 -4.67 6.83
CA PHE A 60 9.25 -5.35 8.12
C PHE A 60 10.34 -6.44 8.24
N GLU A 61 10.53 -7.26 7.20
CA GLU A 61 11.59 -8.28 7.16
C GLU A 61 12.98 -7.65 7.26
N LEU A 62 13.23 -6.57 6.52
CA LEU A 62 14.48 -5.84 6.57
C LEU A 62 14.74 -5.27 7.97
N GLN A 63 13.74 -4.64 8.59
CA GLN A 63 13.86 -4.15 9.96
C GLN A 63 14.15 -5.29 10.94
N THR A 64 13.47 -6.44 10.79
CA THR A 64 13.72 -7.62 11.63
C THR A 64 15.16 -8.12 11.49
N LEU A 65 15.67 -8.19 10.26
CA LEU A 65 17.03 -8.63 9.98
C LEU A 65 18.08 -7.66 10.55
N ARG A 66 17.81 -6.35 10.50
CA ARG A 66 18.65 -5.32 11.13
C ARG A 66 18.76 -5.53 12.64
N HIS A 67 17.62 -5.68 13.33
CA HIS A 67 17.60 -5.93 14.77
C HIS A 67 18.33 -7.23 15.14
N GLN A 68 18.18 -8.29 14.36
CA GLN A 68 18.91 -9.55 14.57
C GLN A 68 20.42 -9.36 14.39
N THR A 69 20.83 -8.59 13.38
CA THR A 69 22.24 -8.29 13.12
C THR A 69 22.84 -7.46 14.26
N GLU A 70 22.12 -6.44 14.74
CA GLU A 70 22.50 -5.61 15.88
C GLU A 70 22.70 -6.43 17.16
N ALA A 71 21.81 -7.40 17.42
CA ALA A 71 21.91 -8.28 18.58
C ALA A 71 23.13 -9.22 18.51
N LEU A 72 23.53 -9.64 17.31
CA LEU A 72 24.64 -10.57 17.09
C LEU A 72 26.01 -9.88 16.98
N MET A 73 26.05 -8.63 16.52
CA MET A 73 27.30 -7.87 16.28
C MET A 73 27.17 -6.39 16.71
N PRO A 74 27.08 -6.10 18.01
CA PRO A 74 26.87 -4.74 18.50
C PRO A 74 28.00 -3.76 18.15
N GLU A 75 29.22 -4.23 17.86
CA GLU A 75 30.39 -3.36 17.61
C GLU A 75 30.65 -2.98 16.13
N LYS A 76 29.94 -3.58 15.15
CA LYS A 76 30.23 -3.39 13.71
C LYS A 76 29.36 -2.34 12.99
N ILE A 77 28.32 -1.79 13.61
CA ILE A 77 27.29 -0.99 12.91
C ILE A 77 27.49 0.51 13.15
N LYS A 78 28.74 0.99 13.14
CA LYS A 78 29.04 2.43 13.18
C LYS A 78 29.13 3.09 11.80
N GLU A 79 29.07 2.31 10.73
CA GLU A 79 29.38 2.79 9.38
C GLU A 79 28.43 2.23 8.30
N GLU A 80 27.11 2.48 8.37
CA GLU A 80 26.30 2.47 7.13
C GLU A 80 25.16 3.50 7.18
N PRO A 81 24.82 4.14 6.04
CA PRO A 81 24.00 5.35 5.98
C PRO A 81 22.52 5.02 6.21
N THR A 82 21.96 5.61 7.27
CA THR A 82 20.59 5.48 7.76
C THR A 82 19.50 6.10 6.85
N SER A 83 19.76 6.25 5.57
CA SER A 83 19.00 7.15 4.70
C SER A 83 17.91 6.45 3.91
N LEU A 84 16.89 5.87 4.55
CA LEU A 84 15.59 5.63 3.87
C LEU A 84 14.35 5.71 4.77
N THR A 85 14.48 5.97 6.08
CA THR A 85 13.31 5.96 6.99
C THR A 85 12.92 7.38 7.39
N SER A 86 12.27 8.11 6.49
CA SER A 86 11.39 9.23 6.85
C SER A 86 10.56 9.67 5.64
N MET A 87 9.30 9.28 5.62
CA MET A 87 8.20 10.19 5.32
C MET A 87 6.89 9.58 5.83
N ASN A 88 6.07 10.44 6.44
CA ASN A 88 4.70 10.24 6.91
C ASN A 88 4.52 9.67 8.31
N GLN A 89 4.69 10.55 9.31
CA GLN A 89 3.78 10.65 10.45
C GLN A 89 3.85 12.06 11.07
N SER A 90 3.22 13.04 10.43
CA SER A 90 2.88 14.33 11.04
C SER A 90 1.47 14.24 11.64
N GLY A 91 1.37 13.65 12.83
CA GLY A 91 0.21 13.77 13.71
C GLY A 91 0.56 14.69 14.87
N GLY A 92 0.40 16.00 14.68
CA GLY A 92 0.63 16.99 15.72
C GLY A 92 -0.37 16.84 16.87
N LYS A 93 0.15 16.67 18.09
CA LYS A 93 -0.56 17.02 19.33
C LYS A 93 -0.06 18.39 19.76
N GLY A 94 -0.92 19.39 19.59
CA GLY A 94 -0.78 20.69 20.24
C GLY A 94 -1.60 20.68 21.53
N GLU A 95 -0.88 20.99 22.62
CA GLU A 95 -1.27 21.67 23.88
C GLU A 95 -2.62 21.35 24.55
#